data_AF-A0A094AQJ3-F1
#
_entry.id   AF-A0A094AQJ3-F1
#
_cell.length_a   1.000
_cell.length_b   1.000
_cell.length_c   1.000
_cell.angle_alpha   90.00
_cell.angle_beta   90.00
_cell.angle_gamma   90.00
#
_symmetry.space_group_name_H-M   'P 1'
#
loop_
_entity.id
_entity.type
_entity.pdbx_description
1 polymer ?
#
loop_
_entity_poly.entity_id
_entity_poly.type
_entity_poly.pdbx_seq_one_letter_code
_entity_poly.pdbx_strand_id
1 'polypeptide(L)' 'MTTRSSTLPILITKDDFFDAFLEAFNIAMTQNNVQAGFRATSLVPLDPKAVLSQLDPKPMTPSPPNTRPRTA' A
#
# COMPACT_ATOMS: atom_id res chain seq x y z
N MET A 1 -39.50 41.47 14.13
CA MET A 1 -39.73 40.36 13.16
C MET A 1 -38.37 39.78 12.80
N THR A 2 -37.98 38.69 13.46
CA THR A 2 -36.70 38.01 13.20
C THR A 2 -37.02 36.68 12.55
N THR A 3 -36.96 36.63 11.23
CA THR A 3 -37.15 35.39 10.46
C THR A 3 -35.88 34.58 10.61
N ARG A 4 -35.91 33.52 11.42
CA ARG A 4 -34.84 32.53 11.45
C ARG A 4 -34.83 31.82 10.10
N SER A 5 -33.81 32.08 9.29
CA SER A 5 -33.50 31.30 8.10
C SER A 5 -33.11 29.89 8.56
N SER A 6 -34.08 28.98 8.55
CA SER A 6 -33.84 27.57 8.83
C SER A 6 -33.22 26.94 7.58
N THR A 7 -31.90 27.00 7.47
CA THR A 7 -31.16 26.19 6.49
C THR A 7 -31.32 24.74 6.91
N LEU A 8 -32.13 23.97 6.19
CA LEU A 8 -32.19 22.52 6.39
C LEU A 8 -30.80 21.93 6.14
N PRO A 9 -30.38 20.90 6.90
CA PRO A 9 -29.14 20.20 6.61
C PRO A 9 -29.19 19.70 5.17
N ILE A 10 -28.13 19.96 4.41
CA ILE A 10 -27.99 19.47 3.04
C ILE A 10 -28.02 17.93 3.13
N LEU A 11 -29.13 17.34 2.68
CA LEU A 11 -29.30 15.89 2.68
C LEU A 11 -28.47 15.35 1.52
N ILE A 12 -27.41 14.62 1.85
CA ILE A 12 -26.60 13.90 0.86
C ILE A 12 -27.23 12.52 0.68
N THR A 13 -27.71 12.24 -0.53
CA THR A 13 -28.21 10.91 -0.88
C THR A 13 -27.04 9.98 -1.22
N LYS A 14 -27.33 8.69 -1.34
CA LYS A 14 -26.33 7.69 -1.74
C LYS A 14 -25.71 8.02 -3.10
N ASP A 15 -26.50 8.54 -4.03
CA ASP A 15 -26.04 8.81 -5.39
C ASP A 15 -25.17 10.08 -5.40
N ASP A 16 -25.55 11.11 -4.64
CA ASP A 16 -24.71 12.31 -4.42
C ASP A 16 -23.33 11.94 -3.82
N PHE A 17 -23.31 10.97 -2.90
CA PHE A 17 -22.05 10.48 -2.31
C PHE A 17 -21.18 9.80 -3.35
N PHE A 18 -21.73 8.95 -4.22
CA PHE A 18 -20.94 8.22 -5.21
C PHE A 18 -20.30 9.15 -6.23
N ASP A 19 -21.01 10.18 -6.68
CA ASP A 19 -20.48 11.17 -7.61
C ASP A 19 -19.35 11.98 -6.96
N ALA A 20 -19.57 12.48 -5.73
CA ALA A 20 -18.55 13.20 -4.98
C ALA A 20 -17.33 12.32 -4.65
N PHE A 21 -17.56 11.05 -4.32
CA PHE A 21 -16.49 10.09 -4.06
C PHE A 21 -15.66 9.83 -5.31
N LEU A 22 -16.30 9.63 -6.47
CA LEU A 22 -15.59 9.37 -7.72
C LEU A 22 -14.69 10.56 -8.10
N GLU A 23 -15.17 11.78 -7.94
CA GLU A 23 -14.37 12.99 -8.18
C GLU A 23 -13.17 13.05 -7.21
N ALA A 24 -13.41 12.90 -5.91
CA ALA A 24 -12.36 12.91 -4.91
C ALA A 24 -11.33 11.78 -5.11
N PHE A 25 -11.80 10.59 -5.50
CA PHE A 25 -10.96 9.44 -5.81
C PHE A 25 -10.02 9.73 -6.99
N ASN A 26 -10.55 10.31 -8.07
CA ASN A 26 -9.74 10.66 -9.24
C ASN A 26 -8.70 11.73 -8.90
N ILE A 27 -9.04 12.72 -8.07
CA ILE A 27 -8.08 13.73 -7.58
C ILE A 27 -7.01 13.09 -6.68
N ALA A 28 -7.40 12.13 -5.85
CA ALA A 28 -6.50 11.47 -4.91
C ALA A 28 -5.51 10.50 -5.58
N MET A 29 -5.78 10.03 -6.79
CA MET A 29 -4.92 9.09 -7.55
C MET A 29 -3.68 9.76 -8.17
N THR A 30 -2.88 10.40 -7.33
CA THR A 30 -1.59 10.98 -7.71
C THR A 30 -0.45 9.98 -7.49
N GLN A 31 0.65 10.14 -8.23
CA GLN A 31 1.86 9.33 -8.05
C GLN A 31 2.35 9.35 -6.59
N ASN A 32 2.33 10.51 -5.94
CA ASN A 32 2.79 10.65 -4.56
C ASN A 32 1.91 9.87 -3.57
N ASN A 33 0.58 9.94 -3.73
CA ASN A 33 -0.37 9.23 -2.87
C ASN A 33 -0.27 7.71 -3.06
N VAL A 34 -0.14 7.26 -4.31
CA VAL A 34 0.07 5.84 -4.64
C VAL A 34 1.38 5.33 -4.01
N GLN A 35 2.49 6.04 -4.17
CA GLN A 35 3.76 5.68 -3.54
C GLN A 35 3.69 5.68 -2.00
N ALA A 36 2.89 6.56 -1.39
CA ALA A 36 2.69 6.57 0.05
C ALA A 36 1.97 5.31 0.55
N GLY A 37 0.94 4.83 -0.16
CA GLY A 37 0.26 3.56 0.16
C GLY A 37 1.19 2.35 0.09
N PHE A 38 2.07 2.32 -0.91
CA PHE A 38 3.12 1.32 -1.03
C PHE A 38 4.13 1.35 0.13
N ARG A 39 4.56 2.56 0.54
CA ARG A 39 5.43 2.73 1.72
C ARG A 39 4.77 2.22 3.00
N ALA A 40 3.49 2.51 3.21
CA ALA A 40 2.74 2.12 4.40
C ALA A 40 2.58 0.60 4.56
N THR A 41 2.55 -0.13 3.45
CA THR A 41 2.44 -1.61 3.44
C THR A 41 3.80 -2.31 3.41
N SER A 42 4.90 -1.55 3.45
CA SER A 42 6.27 -2.04 3.20
C SER A 42 6.43 -2.78 1.86
N LEU A 43 5.43 -2.68 0.97
CA LEU A 43 5.50 -3.16 -0.40
C LEU A 43 6.18 -2.07 -1.21
N VAL A 44 7.50 -2.06 -1.25
CA VAL A 44 8.27 -1.12 -2.07
C VAL A 44 8.31 -1.65 -3.51
N PRO A 45 7.57 -1.08 -4.49
CA PRO A 45 7.58 -1.55 -5.87
C PRO A 45 8.61 -0.78 -6.71
N LEU A 46 9.55 -0.05 -6.09
CA LEU A 46 10.35 0.95 -6.79
C LEU A 46 11.86 0.66 -6.83
N ASP A 47 12.37 -0.25 -5.99
CA ASP A 47 13.79 -0.62 -6.07
C ASP A 47 14.00 -2.08 -5.69
N PRO A 48 14.17 -2.97 -6.69
CA PRO A 48 14.56 -4.35 -6.46
C PRO A 48 15.81 -4.47 -5.58
N LYS A 49 16.75 -3.52 -5.64
CA LYS A 49 17.97 -3.55 -4.81
C LYS A 49 17.66 -3.30 -3.34
N ALA A 50 16.72 -2.40 -3.03
CA ALA A 50 16.28 -2.16 -1.66
C ALA A 50 15.62 -3.41 -1.06
N VAL A 51 14.80 -4.12 -1.84
CA VAL A 51 14.20 -5.41 -1.41
C VAL A 51 15.28 -6.48 -1.21
N LEU A 52 16.19 -6.63 -2.18
CA LEU A 52 17.28 -7.60 -2.10
C LEU A 52 18.22 -7.34 -0.92
N SER A 53 18.46 -6.07 -0.55
CA SER A 53 19.28 -5.72 0.62
C SER A 53 18.68 -6.09 1.97
N GLN A 54 17.36 -6.28 2.04
CA GLN A 54 16.65 -6.72 3.24
C GLN A 54 16.57 -8.25 3.36
N LEU A 55 16.74 -8.96 2.24
CA LEU A 55 16.84 -10.41 2.24
C LEU A 55 18.27 -10.78 2.66
N ASP A 56 18.48 -11.17 3.91
CA ASP A 56 19.73 -11.81 4.32
C ASP A 56 19.71 -13.25 3.79
N PRO A 57 20.49 -13.59 2.74
CA PRO A 57 20.47 -14.90 2.12
C PRO A 57 21.31 -15.86 2.96
N LYS A 58 21.01 -15.96 4.27
CA LYS A 58 21.61 -17.00 5.09
C LYS A 58 21.03 -18.33 4.62
N PRO A 59 21.85 -19.30 4.19
CA PRO A 59 21.36 -20.64 3.89
C PRO A 59 20.71 -21.20 5.15
N MET A 60 19.38 -21.28 5.17
CA MET A 60 18.66 -21.99 6.23
C MET A 60 18.81 -23.49 6.09
N THR A 61 19.25 -23.95 4.92
CA THR A 61 19.61 -25.34 4.68
C THR A 61 20.99 -25.59 5.28
N PRO A 62 21.12 -26.51 6.25
CA PRO A 62 22.43 -26.94 6.73
C PRO A 62 23.27 -27.47 5.57
N SER A 63 24.58 -27.17 5.55
CA SER A 63 25.47 -27.75 4.56
C SER A 63 25.33 -29.28 4.54
N PRO A 64 25.28 -29.91 3.36
CA PRO A 64 25.25 -31.37 3.28
C PRO A 64 26.43 -31.98 4.04
N PRO A 65 26.23 -33.09 4.76
CA PRO A 65 27.33 -33.76 5.44
C PRO A 65 28.40 -34.17 4.41
N ASN A 66 29.66 -33.86 4.71
CA ASN A 66 30.82 -34.23 3.87
C ASN A 66 30.89 -35.76 3.76
N THR A 67 30.25 -36.35 2.75
CA THR A 67 30.40 -37.76 2.42
C THR A 67 31.55 -37.88 1.42
N ARG A 68 32.78 -37.94 1.95
CA ARG A 68 33.90 -38.55 1.22
C ARG A 68 34.24 -39.90 1.85
N PRO A 69 33.78 -41.03 1.29
CA PRO A 69 34.47 -42.29 1.50
C PRO A 69 35.83 -42.18 0.80
N ARG A 70 36.87 -42.18 1.63
CA ARG A 70 38.25 -42.32 1.21
C ARG A 70 38.45 -43.71 0.60
N THR A 71 39.34 -43.76 -0.40
CA THR A 71 40.11 -44.91 -0.92
C THR A 71 39.40 -45.99 -1.75
N ALA A 72 39.83 -46.11 -3.01
CA ALA A 72 40.59 -47.27 -3.49
C ALA A 72 41.75 -46.77 -4.36
#